data_AF-A0A6G4ZQE6-F1
#
_entry.id   AF-A0A6G4ZQE6-F1
#
_cell.length_a   1.000
_cell.length_b   1.000
_cell.length_c   1.000
_cell.angle_alpha   90.00
_cell.angle_beta   90.00
_cell.angle_gamma   90.00
#
_symmetry.space_group_name_H-M   'P 1'
#
loop_
_entity.id
_entity.type
_entity.pdbx_description
1 polymer ?
#
loop_
_entity_poly.entity_id
_entity_poly.type
_entity_poly.pdbx_seq_one_letter_code
_entity_poly.pdbx_strand_id
1 'polypeptide(L)'
;GLVMLVIACPCALVISTPVSIVSALTAAARSGVLIKGGVYLEAIGKLDAIAFDKTGTVTIGKPQVQKIVPLNEHTEDDLLEIAAKLEKPSEHPLARAILQKAEEKGISPAPAEDFQIYQGLGAEATIDGQRFWIGSHRFMHEQKRKESPEAHTAALDLEDAGHSVVAIGDFTHICGLISIADQARPNIFETFAAIRELGVKKLVMLTGDNQKTAETLAKEVGLEDFYAELMPEDKVNAIEELKKTHAIVAMVGDGVNDAPAMAASSFGIAMGAMGTDAAFETADVVLMTDDLSQLPWMIRHARRTLQIIKQNIGFSLGIKALFITLALVGLATLWMAIAADTGASLIVVFNGLRLLKRKSSK
;
A
#
# COMPACT_ATOMS: atom_id res chain seq x y z
N GLY A 1 12.16 28.77 -49.25
CA GLY A 1 10.72 28.70 -48.93
C GLY A 1 10.29 27.29 -48.59
N LEU A 2 9.96 26.47 -49.59
CA LEU A 2 9.42 25.10 -49.42
C LEU A 2 10.33 24.13 -48.63
N VAL A 3 11.66 24.19 -48.84
CA VAL A 3 12.62 23.34 -48.12
C VAL A 3 12.60 23.60 -46.59
N MET A 4 12.40 24.86 -46.18
CA MET A 4 12.32 25.23 -44.75
C MET A 4 11.04 24.71 -44.09
N LEU A 5 9.91 24.70 -44.82
CA LEU A 5 8.64 24.13 -44.34
C LEU A 5 8.76 22.62 -44.10
N VAL A 6 9.45 21.89 -45.00
CA VAL A 6 9.66 20.45 -44.86
C VAL A 6 10.60 20.13 -43.68
N ILE A 7 11.70 20.87 -43.53
CA ILE A 7 12.64 20.72 -42.40
C ILE A 7 11.96 20.99 -41.05
N ALA A 8 10.96 21.87 -41.01
CA ALA A 8 10.26 22.22 -39.78
C ALA A 8 9.36 21.09 -39.25
N CYS A 9 9.00 20.08 -40.06
CA CYS A 9 8.09 19.00 -39.65
C CYS A 9 8.66 18.16 -38.48
N PRO A 10 7.96 18.01 -37.32
CA PRO A 10 8.48 17.28 -36.15
C PRO A 10 8.18 15.79 -36.13
N CYS A 11 8.47 15.04 -37.20
CA CYS A 11 8.10 13.62 -37.26
C CYS A 11 8.68 12.82 -36.07
N ALA A 12 9.99 12.96 -35.80
CA ALA A 12 10.65 12.29 -34.68
C ALA A 12 10.11 12.74 -33.31
N LEU A 13 9.81 14.03 -33.16
CA LEU A 13 9.28 14.58 -31.91
C LEU A 13 7.87 14.05 -31.62
N VAL A 14 7.00 14.04 -32.63
CA VAL A 14 5.60 13.59 -32.53
C VAL A 14 5.52 12.12 -32.18
N ILE A 15 6.37 11.27 -32.78
CA ILE A 15 6.32 9.81 -32.56
C ILE A 15 7.03 9.36 -31.28
N SER A 16 7.99 10.14 -30.78
CA SER A 16 8.82 9.77 -29.63
C SER A 16 8.01 9.52 -28.36
N THR A 17 7.10 10.44 -28.03
CA THR A 17 6.36 10.39 -26.75
C THR A 17 5.39 9.21 -26.70
N PRO A 18 4.51 8.98 -27.71
CA PRO A 18 3.62 7.82 -27.72
C PRO A 18 4.37 6.49 -27.65
N VAL A 19 5.47 6.33 -28.41
CA VAL A 19 6.25 5.08 -28.41
C VAL A 19 6.89 4.83 -27.04
N SER A 20 7.43 5.87 -26.40
CA SER A 20 8.04 5.76 -25.07
C SER A 20 7.00 5.42 -23.99
N ILE A 21 5.82 6.07 -24.04
CA ILE A 21 4.71 5.81 -23.11
C ILE A 21 4.20 4.37 -23.28
N VAL A 22 3.87 3.94 -24.49
CA VAL A 22 3.38 2.57 -24.75
C VAL A 22 4.42 1.54 -24.32
N SER A 23 5.70 1.78 -24.60
CA SER A 23 6.80 0.91 -24.17
C SER A 23 6.89 0.82 -22.64
N ALA A 24 6.76 1.95 -21.95
CA ALA A 24 6.82 2.01 -20.50
C ALA A 24 5.61 1.34 -19.83
N LEU A 25 4.39 1.60 -20.32
CA LEU A 25 3.16 0.97 -19.83
C LEU A 25 3.21 -0.55 -20.04
N THR A 26 3.69 -1.00 -21.21
CA THR A 26 3.89 -2.42 -21.49
C THR A 26 4.88 -3.06 -20.51
N ALA A 27 5.98 -2.37 -20.20
CA ALA A 27 6.97 -2.86 -19.24
C ALA A 27 6.44 -2.87 -17.80
N ALA A 28 5.63 -1.87 -17.41
CA ALA A 28 4.95 -1.80 -16.12
C ALA A 28 3.98 -2.97 -15.94
N ALA A 29 3.11 -3.21 -16.92
CA ALA A 29 2.16 -4.32 -16.89
C ALA A 29 2.87 -5.68 -16.77
N ARG A 30 3.96 -5.88 -17.52
CA ARG A 30 4.81 -7.08 -17.41
C ARG A 30 5.49 -7.26 -16.06
N SER A 31 5.61 -6.20 -15.27
CA SER A 31 6.31 -6.19 -13.99
C SER A 31 5.36 -6.19 -12.79
N GLY A 32 4.05 -6.32 -13.00
CA GLY A 32 3.09 -6.32 -11.89
C GLY A 32 2.40 -4.98 -11.63
N VAL A 33 2.65 -3.93 -12.43
CA VAL A 33 2.11 -2.58 -12.21
C VAL A 33 1.24 -2.17 -13.40
N LEU A 34 -0.07 -2.07 -13.18
CA LEU A 34 -1.00 -1.59 -14.18
C LEU A 34 -1.17 -0.07 -14.04
N ILE A 35 -0.92 0.68 -15.11
CA ILE A 35 -1.06 2.13 -15.14
C ILE A 35 -2.11 2.46 -16.22
N LYS A 36 -3.21 3.11 -15.85
CA LYS A 36 -4.36 3.33 -16.75
C LYS A 36 -4.09 4.30 -17.91
N GLY A 37 -2.97 5.03 -17.90
CA GLY A 37 -2.65 5.97 -18.96
C GLY A 37 -1.30 6.66 -18.82
N GLY A 38 -0.88 7.33 -19.91
CA GLY A 38 0.38 8.07 -19.96
C GLY A 38 0.43 9.25 -18.99
N VAL A 39 -0.71 9.89 -18.72
CA VAL A 39 -0.81 11.02 -17.77
C VAL A 39 -0.37 10.59 -16.37
N TYR A 40 -0.78 9.42 -15.91
CA TYR A 40 -0.39 8.87 -14.62
C TYR A 40 1.06 8.44 -14.58
N LEU A 41 1.58 7.88 -15.68
CA LEU A 41 3.02 7.60 -15.81
C LEU A 41 3.86 8.88 -15.66
N GLU A 42 3.41 9.98 -16.25
CA GLU A 42 4.07 11.29 -16.07
C GLU A 42 3.94 11.82 -14.65
N ALA A 43 2.77 11.66 -14.02
CA ALA A 43 2.53 12.06 -12.63
C ALA A 43 3.46 11.29 -11.66
N ILE A 44 3.56 9.97 -11.78
CA ILE A 44 4.49 9.14 -11.00
C ILE A 44 5.93 9.63 -11.18
N GLY A 45 6.32 9.99 -12.40
CA GLY A 45 7.67 10.50 -12.69
C GLY A 45 7.99 11.86 -12.05
N LYS A 46 6.96 12.59 -11.59
CA LYS A 46 7.06 13.89 -10.91
C LYS A 46 6.59 13.83 -9.45
N LEU A 47 6.39 12.62 -8.92
CA LEU A 47 5.89 12.38 -7.57
C LEU A 47 6.77 13.04 -6.50
N ASP A 48 6.14 13.85 -5.65
CA ASP A 48 6.79 14.62 -4.58
C ASP A 48 6.41 14.13 -3.17
N ALA A 49 5.17 13.66 -2.98
CA ALA A 49 4.67 13.17 -1.71
C ALA A 49 3.77 11.94 -1.87
N ILE A 50 3.78 11.05 -0.87
CA ILE A 50 2.91 9.86 -0.84
C ILE A 50 2.23 9.77 0.53
N ALA A 51 0.91 9.65 0.50
CA ALA A 51 0.10 9.26 1.63
C ALA A 51 -0.21 7.76 1.55
N PHE A 52 -0.13 7.07 2.68
CA PHE A 52 -0.42 5.65 2.80
C PHE A 52 -1.58 5.46 3.77
N ASP A 53 -2.57 4.67 3.39
CA ASP A 53 -3.48 4.11 4.39
C ASP A 53 -2.74 3.12 5.30
N LYS A 54 -3.25 2.94 6.52
CA LYS A 54 -2.69 1.95 7.45
C LYS A 54 -3.10 0.54 7.05
N THR A 55 -4.40 0.26 7.10
CA THR A 55 -4.95 -1.11 7.10
C THR A 55 -4.90 -1.70 5.70
N GLY A 56 -4.25 -2.85 5.53
CA GLY A 56 -4.14 -3.48 4.21
C GLY A 56 -3.15 -2.79 3.26
N THR A 57 -2.57 -1.66 3.65
CA THR A 57 -1.51 -0.97 2.88
C THR A 57 -0.18 -1.05 3.62
N VAL A 58 0.03 -0.27 4.68
CA VAL A 58 1.24 -0.37 5.53
C VAL A 58 1.28 -1.71 6.26
N THR A 59 0.11 -2.17 6.69
CA THR A 59 -0.09 -3.48 7.29
C THR A 59 -0.63 -4.49 6.27
N ILE A 60 -0.64 -5.77 6.64
CA ILE A 60 -1.07 -6.86 5.75
C ILE A 60 -2.58 -6.81 5.47
N GLY A 61 -3.37 -6.23 6.37
CA GLY A 61 -4.84 -6.21 6.28
C GLY A 61 -5.47 -7.48 6.84
N LYS A 62 -4.71 -8.27 7.62
CA LYS A 62 -5.16 -9.54 8.20
C LYS A 62 -4.84 -9.55 9.69
N PRO A 63 -5.86 -9.58 10.57
CA PRO A 63 -5.64 -9.65 12.00
C PRO A 63 -4.85 -10.91 12.35
N GLN A 64 -3.81 -10.78 13.18
CA GLN A 64 -3.03 -11.90 13.69
C GLN A 64 -2.83 -11.79 15.19
N VAL A 65 -2.72 -12.94 15.85
CA VAL A 65 -2.37 -13.01 17.27
C VAL A 65 -0.92 -12.55 17.43
N GLN A 66 -0.73 -11.42 18.10
CA GLN A 66 0.58 -10.83 18.37
C GLN A 66 1.18 -11.34 19.68
N LYS A 67 0.36 -11.41 20.72
CA LYS A 67 0.79 -11.76 22.09
C LYS A 67 -0.30 -12.54 22.80
N ILE A 68 0.12 -13.55 23.56
CA ILE A 68 -0.72 -14.29 24.50
C ILE A 68 -0.16 -13.98 25.88
N VAL A 69 -1.01 -13.49 26.77
CA VAL A 69 -0.65 -13.09 28.14
C VAL A 69 -1.33 -14.04 29.11
N PRO A 70 -0.64 -15.10 29.56
CA PRO A 70 -1.17 -16.00 30.56
C PRO A 70 -1.29 -15.34 31.93
N LEU A 71 -2.36 -15.68 32.64
CA LEU A 71 -2.64 -15.24 34.01
C LEU A 71 -3.05 -16.45 34.87
N ASN A 72 -2.97 -16.33 36.19
CA ASN A 72 -3.48 -17.33 37.14
C ASN A 72 -3.02 -18.78 36.85
N GLU A 73 -1.72 -18.96 36.58
CA GLU A 73 -1.06 -20.26 36.33
C GLU A 73 -1.45 -20.99 35.03
N HIS A 74 -2.21 -20.35 34.14
CA HIS A 74 -2.44 -20.87 32.78
C HIS A 74 -1.19 -20.73 31.91
N THR A 75 -1.04 -21.57 30.90
CA THR A 75 0.02 -21.42 29.89
C THR A 75 -0.51 -20.76 28.62
N GLU A 76 0.40 -20.29 27.76
CA GLU A 76 0.01 -19.75 26.45
C GLU A 76 -0.70 -20.79 25.57
N ASP A 77 -0.29 -22.06 25.67
CA ASP A 77 -0.84 -23.14 24.87
C ASP A 77 -2.24 -23.53 25.37
N ASP A 78 -2.45 -23.59 26.70
CA ASP A 78 -3.77 -23.82 27.30
C ASP A 78 -4.75 -22.73 26.88
N LEU A 79 -4.33 -21.47 26.93
CA LEU A 79 -5.15 -20.34 26.53
C LEU A 79 -5.51 -20.37 25.06
N LEU A 80 -4.54 -20.69 24.21
CA LEU A 80 -4.79 -20.77 22.78
C LEU A 80 -5.75 -21.93 22.46
N GLU A 81 -5.63 -23.06 23.15
CA GLU A 81 -6.56 -24.19 23.00
C GLU A 81 -7.97 -23.82 23.45
N ILE A 82 -8.13 -23.22 24.62
CA ILE A 82 -9.44 -22.77 25.14
C ILE A 82 -10.05 -21.75 24.17
N ALA A 83 -9.28 -20.74 23.75
CA ALA A 83 -9.74 -19.72 22.82
C ALA A 83 -10.18 -20.31 21.48
N ALA A 84 -9.39 -21.24 20.93
CA ALA A 84 -9.68 -21.86 19.66
C ALA A 84 -10.90 -22.79 19.73
N LYS A 85 -11.13 -23.49 20.85
CA LYS A 85 -12.37 -24.25 21.10
C LYS A 85 -13.59 -23.32 21.15
N LEU A 86 -13.49 -22.18 21.84
CA LEU A 86 -14.56 -21.19 21.96
C LEU A 86 -14.87 -20.49 20.65
N GLU A 87 -13.86 -20.18 19.84
CA GLU A 87 -14.03 -19.39 18.60
C GLU A 87 -14.29 -20.24 17.34
N LYS A 88 -14.20 -21.57 17.44
CA LYS A 88 -14.47 -22.47 16.31
C LYS A 88 -15.84 -22.28 15.62
N PRO A 89 -16.93 -21.96 16.34
CA PRO A 89 -18.23 -21.69 15.71
C PRO A 89 -18.37 -20.26 15.13
N SER A 90 -17.40 -19.37 15.37
CA SER A 90 -17.48 -17.95 15.04
C SER A 90 -16.89 -17.64 13.66
N GLU A 91 -17.58 -16.82 12.87
CA GLU A 91 -17.08 -16.33 11.58
C GLU A 91 -16.30 -15.01 11.70
N HIS A 92 -16.13 -14.48 12.91
CA HIS A 92 -15.52 -13.18 13.15
C HIS A 92 -14.03 -13.15 12.71
N PRO A 93 -13.51 -12.03 12.15
CA PRO A 93 -12.10 -11.95 11.76
C PRO A 93 -11.10 -12.23 12.90
N LEU A 94 -11.42 -11.81 14.13
CA LEU A 94 -10.61 -12.11 15.32
C LEU A 94 -10.61 -13.60 15.68
N ALA A 95 -11.76 -14.27 15.51
CA ALA A 95 -11.88 -15.73 15.69
C ALA A 95 -10.97 -16.48 14.73
N ARG A 96 -10.99 -16.07 13.46
CA ARG A 96 -10.10 -16.64 12.41
C ARG A 96 -8.63 -16.45 12.75
N ALA A 97 -8.24 -15.30 13.30
CA ALA A 97 -6.86 -15.04 13.72
C ALA A 97 -6.40 -16.00 14.83
N ILE A 98 -7.27 -16.26 15.82
CA ILE A 98 -7.01 -17.22 16.91
C ILE A 98 -6.92 -18.65 16.36
N LEU A 99 -7.87 -19.06 15.52
CA LEU A 99 -7.90 -20.40 14.91
C LEU A 99 -6.67 -20.65 14.03
N GLN A 100 -6.25 -19.66 13.24
CA GLN A 100 -5.02 -19.75 12.43
C GLN A 100 -3.80 -19.93 13.32
N LYS A 101 -3.70 -19.17 14.43
CA LYS A 101 -2.58 -19.29 15.36
C LYS A 101 -2.54 -20.66 16.05
N ALA A 102 -3.71 -21.21 16.37
CA ALA A 102 -3.84 -22.55 16.93
C ALA A 102 -3.37 -23.62 15.92
N GLU A 103 -3.78 -23.50 14.66
CA GLU A 103 -3.36 -24.40 13.58
C GLU A 103 -1.84 -24.35 13.34
N GLU A 104 -1.23 -23.16 13.37
CA GLU A 104 0.24 -22.98 13.29
C GLU A 104 1.00 -23.70 14.42
N LYS A 105 0.40 -23.77 15.62
CA LYS A 105 0.94 -24.53 16.76
C LYS A 105 0.54 -26.03 16.75
N GLY A 106 -0.19 -26.50 15.73
CA GLY A 106 -0.63 -27.88 15.62
C GLY A 106 -1.82 -28.24 16.52
N ILE A 107 -2.54 -27.24 17.04
CA ILE A 107 -3.73 -27.40 17.88
C ILE A 107 -4.97 -27.45 16.97
N SER A 108 -5.64 -28.61 16.94
CA SER A 108 -6.91 -28.78 16.22
C SER A 108 -8.06 -29.03 17.21
N PRO A 109 -8.72 -27.98 17.73
CA PRO A 109 -9.71 -28.11 18.79
C PRO A 109 -11.00 -28.77 18.30
N ALA A 110 -11.63 -29.61 19.13
CA ALA A 110 -13.04 -29.97 18.96
C ALA A 110 -13.93 -28.74 19.26
N PRO A 111 -15.09 -28.58 18.60
CA PRO A 111 -16.01 -27.49 18.95
C PRO A 111 -16.51 -27.65 20.39
N ALA A 112 -16.60 -26.53 21.12
CA ALA A 112 -17.13 -26.52 22.49
C ALA A 112 -18.65 -26.81 22.52
N GLU A 113 -19.13 -27.35 23.64
CA GLU A 113 -20.55 -27.64 23.88
C GLU A 113 -21.29 -26.39 24.39
N ASP A 114 -22.61 -26.33 24.24
CA ASP A 114 -23.47 -25.24 24.77
C ASP A 114 -23.03 -23.80 24.40
N PHE A 115 -22.56 -23.59 23.17
CA PHE A 115 -22.08 -22.30 22.69
C PHE A 115 -23.18 -21.21 22.69
N GLN A 116 -22.92 -20.09 23.36
CA GLN A 116 -23.79 -18.91 23.43
C GLN A 116 -23.02 -17.64 23.03
N ILE A 117 -23.58 -16.87 22.10
CA ILE A 117 -23.01 -15.61 21.64
C ILE A 117 -23.65 -14.43 22.38
N TYR A 118 -22.83 -13.55 22.93
CA TYR A 118 -23.21 -12.23 23.42
C TYR A 118 -22.81 -11.20 22.36
N GLN A 119 -23.79 -10.77 21.55
CA GLN A 119 -23.54 -9.88 20.41
C GLN A 119 -22.75 -8.63 20.81
N GLY A 120 -21.64 -8.39 20.10
CA GLY A 120 -20.77 -7.23 20.32
C GLY A 120 -19.92 -7.29 21.59
N LEU A 121 -19.95 -8.39 22.34
CA LEU A 121 -19.27 -8.52 23.61
C LEU A 121 -18.34 -9.73 23.69
N GLY A 122 -18.83 -10.92 23.32
CA GLY A 122 -18.08 -12.17 23.46
C GLY A 122 -18.94 -13.42 23.27
N ALA A 123 -18.44 -14.57 23.72
CA ALA A 123 -19.12 -15.84 23.71
C ALA A 123 -18.79 -16.69 24.95
N GLU A 124 -19.67 -17.65 25.26
CA GLU A 124 -19.51 -18.62 26.35
C GLU A 124 -19.75 -20.02 25.82
N ALA A 125 -19.02 -21.00 26.34
CA ALA A 125 -19.24 -22.40 26.02
C ALA A 125 -18.72 -23.31 27.13
N THR A 126 -19.08 -24.59 27.05
CA THR A 126 -18.60 -25.65 27.94
C THR A 126 -17.48 -26.44 27.25
N ILE A 127 -16.34 -26.55 27.91
CA ILE A 127 -15.17 -27.33 27.48
C ILE A 127 -14.86 -28.33 28.60
N ASP A 128 -14.84 -29.62 28.28
CA ASP A 128 -14.52 -30.70 29.22
C ASP A 128 -15.34 -30.65 30.54
N GLY A 129 -16.61 -30.23 30.44
CA GLY A 129 -17.53 -30.10 31.58
C GLY A 129 -17.39 -28.81 32.39
N GLN A 130 -16.45 -27.92 32.05
CA GLN A 130 -16.26 -26.61 32.67
C GLN A 130 -16.70 -25.49 31.73
N ARG A 131 -17.37 -24.46 32.26
CA ARG A 131 -17.80 -23.32 31.45
C ARG A 131 -16.71 -22.26 31.37
N PHE A 132 -16.38 -21.87 30.15
CA PHE A 132 -15.43 -20.81 29.81
C PHE A 132 -16.12 -19.71 29.01
N TRP A 133 -15.51 -18.54 29.03
CA TRP A 133 -15.96 -17.37 28.28
C TRP A 133 -14.78 -16.70 27.58
N ILE A 134 -15.08 -16.11 26.42
CA ILE A 134 -14.14 -15.30 25.64
C ILE A 134 -14.83 -14.00 25.25
N GLY A 135 -14.15 -12.86 25.34
CA GLY A 135 -14.77 -11.59 24.98
C GLY A 135 -13.86 -10.39 25.04
N SER A 136 -14.38 -9.24 24.64
CA SER A 136 -13.68 -7.95 24.71
C SER A 136 -13.33 -7.55 26.15
N HIS A 137 -12.39 -6.61 26.32
CA HIS A 137 -12.12 -5.95 27.60
C HIS A 137 -13.42 -5.40 28.24
N ARG A 138 -14.32 -4.83 27.43
CA ARG A 138 -15.63 -4.37 27.89
C ARG A 138 -16.48 -5.50 28.49
N PHE A 139 -16.48 -6.69 27.89
CA PHE A 139 -17.22 -7.84 28.40
C PHE A 139 -16.67 -8.31 29.75
N MET A 140 -15.34 -8.32 29.90
CA MET A 140 -14.66 -8.61 31.17
C MET A 140 -15.15 -7.67 32.29
N HIS A 141 -15.25 -6.37 31.98
CA HIS A 141 -15.63 -5.34 32.94
C HIS A 141 -17.14 -5.33 33.25
N GLU A 142 -18.01 -5.39 32.23
CA GLU A 142 -19.47 -5.31 32.41
C GLU A 142 -20.07 -6.53 33.12
N GLN A 143 -19.53 -7.73 32.88
CA GLN A 143 -20.01 -8.96 33.51
C GLN A 143 -19.42 -9.22 34.90
N LYS A 144 -18.65 -8.28 35.46
CA LYS A 144 -17.97 -8.40 36.77
C LYS A 144 -17.24 -9.73 36.92
N ARG A 145 -16.49 -10.15 35.89
CA ARG A 145 -15.85 -11.48 35.78
C ARG A 145 -14.61 -11.64 36.67
N LYS A 146 -14.64 -11.12 37.90
CA LYS A 146 -13.54 -11.13 38.88
C LYS A 146 -12.22 -10.61 38.29
N GLU A 147 -12.32 -9.44 37.67
CA GLU A 147 -11.19 -8.71 37.12
C GLU A 147 -10.12 -8.44 38.20
N SER A 148 -8.89 -8.91 37.94
CA SER A 148 -7.74 -8.54 38.75
C SER A 148 -7.18 -7.21 38.25
N PRO A 149 -6.61 -6.37 39.12
CA PRO A 149 -5.94 -5.13 38.69
C PRO A 149 -4.85 -5.39 37.65
N GLU A 150 -4.14 -6.51 37.76
CA GLU A 150 -3.11 -6.94 36.81
C GLU A 150 -3.68 -7.22 35.41
N ALA A 151 -4.81 -7.93 35.33
CA ALA A 151 -5.47 -8.21 34.05
C ALA A 151 -5.98 -6.92 33.39
N HIS A 152 -6.54 -6.00 34.20
CA HIS A 152 -7.01 -4.70 33.71
C HIS A 152 -5.87 -3.85 33.14
N THR A 153 -4.77 -3.72 33.88
CA THR A 153 -3.60 -2.97 33.41
C THR A 153 -2.98 -3.59 32.17
N ALA A 154 -2.86 -4.92 32.12
CA ALA A 154 -2.33 -5.61 30.94
C ALA A 154 -3.24 -5.43 29.71
N ALA A 155 -4.57 -5.42 29.89
CA ALA A 155 -5.51 -5.15 28.80
C ALA A 155 -5.37 -3.70 28.29
N LEU A 156 -5.32 -2.72 29.20
CA LEU A 156 -5.12 -1.31 28.84
C LEU A 156 -3.79 -1.08 28.10
N ASP A 157 -2.69 -1.67 28.56
CA ASP A 157 -1.39 -1.54 27.91
C ASP A 157 -1.39 -2.07 26.47
N LEU A 158 -2.14 -3.15 26.22
CA LEU A 158 -2.30 -3.75 24.90
C LEU A 158 -3.24 -2.91 24.00
N GLU A 159 -4.34 -2.40 24.54
CA GLU A 159 -5.24 -1.49 23.82
C GLU A 159 -4.56 -0.19 23.43
N ASP A 160 -3.73 0.33 24.34
CA ASP A 160 -2.89 1.50 24.12
C ASP A 160 -1.82 1.26 23.03
N ALA A 161 -1.38 0.02 22.84
CA ALA A 161 -0.52 -0.38 21.73
C ALA A 161 -1.31 -0.58 20.42
N GLY A 162 -2.63 -0.39 20.43
CA GLY A 162 -3.49 -0.55 19.27
C GLY A 162 -3.95 -1.97 19.00
N HIS A 163 -3.77 -2.86 19.97
CA HIS A 163 -4.19 -4.23 19.83
C HIS A 163 -5.66 -4.37 20.24
N SER A 164 -6.41 -5.16 19.48
CA SER A 164 -7.70 -5.67 19.93
C SER A 164 -7.45 -6.73 21.00
N VAL A 165 -7.91 -6.47 22.23
CA VAL A 165 -7.72 -7.39 23.35
C VAL A 165 -8.94 -8.29 23.51
N VAL A 166 -8.66 -9.60 23.53
CA VAL A 166 -9.64 -10.66 23.81
C VAL A 166 -9.26 -11.31 25.13
N ALA A 167 -10.11 -11.19 26.13
CA ALA A 167 -9.97 -11.83 27.43
C ALA A 167 -10.62 -13.22 27.43
N ILE A 168 -10.00 -14.16 28.12
CA ILE A 168 -10.49 -15.52 28.33
C ILE A 168 -10.57 -15.76 29.83
N GLY A 169 -11.67 -16.34 30.29
CA GLY A 169 -11.80 -16.71 31.69
C GLY A 169 -12.79 -17.83 31.93
N ASP A 170 -12.83 -18.27 33.17
CA ASP A 170 -13.86 -19.13 33.70
C ASP A 170 -14.72 -18.38 34.73
N PHE A 171 -15.52 -19.08 35.53
CA PHE A 171 -16.37 -18.48 36.57
C PHE A 171 -15.62 -18.22 37.90
N THR A 172 -14.34 -18.59 37.96
CA THR A 172 -13.49 -18.46 39.15
C THR A 172 -12.46 -17.34 39.01
N HIS A 173 -11.83 -17.18 37.84
CA HIS A 173 -10.81 -16.16 37.55
C HIS A 173 -10.63 -15.94 36.03
N ILE A 174 -9.81 -14.95 35.66
CA ILE A 174 -9.40 -14.70 34.27
C ILE A 174 -8.21 -15.59 33.93
N CYS A 175 -8.34 -16.40 32.89
CA CYS A 175 -7.27 -17.30 32.48
C CYS A 175 -6.14 -16.54 31.75
N GLY A 176 -6.48 -15.50 30.97
CA GLY A 176 -5.48 -14.71 30.26
C GLY A 176 -6.06 -13.79 29.19
N LEU A 177 -5.17 -13.12 28.46
CA LEU A 177 -5.50 -12.19 27.38
C LEU A 177 -4.81 -12.62 26.09
N ILE A 178 -5.50 -12.45 24.96
CA ILE A 178 -4.94 -12.59 23.62
C ILE A 178 -5.03 -11.23 22.94
N SER A 179 -3.89 -10.71 22.50
CA SER A 179 -3.83 -9.46 21.74
C SER A 179 -3.77 -9.76 20.25
N ILE A 180 -4.69 -9.18 19.50
CA ILE A 180 -4.80 -9.35 18.05
C ILE A 180 -4.58 -7.99 17.42
N ALA A 181 -3.64 -7.91 16.48
CA ALA A 181 -3.40 -6.70 15.70
C ALA A 181 -2.99 -7.07 14.28
N ASP A 182 -3.14 -6.12 13.37
CA ASP A 182 -2.65 -6.27 12.01
C ASP A 182 -1.13 -6.03 11.99
N GLN A 183 -0.40 -6.90 11.31
CA GLN A 183 1.05 -6.85 11.29
C GLN A 183 1.53 -5.89 10.19
N ALA A 184 2.59 -5.12 10.47
CA ALA A 184 3.29 -4.37 9.44
C ALA A 184 3.81 -5.30 8.32
N ARG A 185 3.78 -4.83 7.07
CA ARG A 185 4.32 -5.62 5.95
C ARG A 185 5.83 -5.83 6.10
N PRO A 186 6.35 -7.00 5.68
CA PRO A 186 7.79 -7.23 5.68
C PRO A 186 8.48 -6.26 4.72
N ASN A 187 9.72 -5.87 5.04
CA ASN A 187 10.57 -4.99 4.26
C ASN A 187 10.01 -3.56 4.00
N ILE A 188 9.04 -3.11 4.80
CA ILE A 188 8.42 -1.80 4.61
C ILE A 188 9.38 -0.65 4.92
N PHE A 189 10.25 -0.85 5.90
CA PHE A 189 11.28 0.12 6.28
C PHE A 189 12.25 0.38 5.12
N GLU A 190 12.79 -0.68 4.50
CA GLU A 190 13.65 -0.55 3.31
C GLU A 190 12.91 0.04 2.12
N THR A 191 11.62 -0.27 1.98
CA THR A 191 10.78 0.28 0.91
C THR A 191 10.64 1.79 1.06
N PHE A 192 10.31 2.30 2.24
CA PHE A 192 10.22 3.75 2.49
C PHE A 192 11.57 4.44 2.36
N ALA A 193 12.66 3.81 2.80
CA ALA A 193 14.01 4.31 2.56
C ALA A 193 14.31 4.45 1.06
N ALA A 194 14.02 3.41 0.25
CA ALA A 194 14.24 3.43 -1.19
C ALA A 194 13.38 4.49 -1.91
N ILE A 195 12.15 4.73 -1.44
CA ILE A 195 11.30 5.80 -2.00
C ILE A 195 11.90 7.18 -1.67
N ARG A 196 12.42 7.39 -0.45
CA ARG A 196 13.11 8.64 -0.07
C ARG A 196 14.39 8.87 -0.88
N GLU A 197 15.19 7.82 -1.13
CA GLU A 197 16.38 7.91 -1.99
C GLU A 197 16.03 8.26 -3.43
N LEU A 198 14.85 7.84 -3.90
CA LEU A 198 14.30 8.28 -5.16
C LEU A 198 13.78 9.72 -5.08
N GLY A 199 14.04 10.50 -4.03
CA GLY A 199 13.73 11.93 -3.98
C GLY A 199 12.24 12.26 -3.85
N VAL A 200 11.45 11.37 -3.26
CA VAL A 200 10.12 11.71 -2.73
C VAL A 200 10.33 12.39 -1.38
N LYS A 201 9.79 13.59 -1.22
CA LYS A 201 10.10 14.50 -0.11
C LYS A 201 9.32 14.20 1.16
N LYS A 202 8.09 13.67 1.01
CA LYS A 202 7.16 13.46 2.12
C LYS A 202 6.50 12.09 2.00
N LEU A 203 6.56 11.31 3.08
CA LEU A 203 5.82 10.07 3.26
C LEU A 203 5.00 10.22 4.51
N VAL A 204 3.70 9.96 4.42
CA VAL A 204 2.79 10.14 5.55
C VAL A 204 1.80 8.99 5.65
N MET A 205 1.53 8.54 6.87
CA MET A 205 0.48 7.56 7.14
C MET A 205 -0.82 8.26 7.54
N LEU A 206 -1.94 7.85 6.95
CA LEU A 206 -3.29 8.30 7.30
C LEU A 206 -4.04 7.13 7.94
N THR A 207 -4.58 7.32 9.14
CA THR A 207 -5.31 6.27 9.84
C THR A 207 -6.45 6.79 10.70
N GLY A 208 -7.48 5.96 10.88
CA GLY A 208 -8.56 6.19 11.83
C GLY A 208 -8.26 5.67 13.25
N ASP A 209 -7.13 4.99 13.45
CA ASP A 209 -6.69 4.52 14.76
C ASP A 209 -6.33 5.68 15.68
N ASN A 210 -6.26 5.40 16.98
CA ASN A 210 -5.83 6.38 17.97
C ASN A 210 -4.37 6.83 17.79
N GLN A 211 -4.03 7.96 18.39
CA GLN A 211 -2.70 8.57 18.28
C GLN A 211 -1.55 7.64 18.68
N LYS A 212 -1.71 6.87 19.77
CA LYS A 212 -0.64 6.03 20.33
C LYS A 212 -0.32 4.82 19.44
N THR A 213 -1.35 4.22 18.85
CA THR A 213 -1.24 3.14 17.87
C THR A 213 -0.53 3.62 16.61
N ALA A 214 -0.97 4.76 16.07
CA ALA A 214 -0.40 5.34 14.88
C ALA A 214 1.08 5.71 15.09
N GLU A 215 1.43 6.30 16.24
CA GLU A 215 2.80 6.65 16.59
C GLU A 215 3.71 5.41 16.71
N THR A 216 3.21 4.36 17.37
CA THR A 216 3.96 3.11 17.56
C THR A 216 4.28 2.46 16.22
N LEU A 217 3.27 2.32 15.36
CA LEU A 217 3.44 1.76 14.02
C LEU A 217 4.34 2.64 13.15
N ALA A 218 4.15 3.97 13.17
CA ALA A 218 4.98 4.90 12.40
C ALA A 218 6.47 4.77 12.76
N LYS A 219 6.78 4.64 14.06
CA LYS A 219 8.15 4.38 14.54
C LYS A 219 8.69 3.04 14.06
N GLU A 220 7.89 1.98 14.11
CA GLU A 220 8.26 0.64 13.64
C GLU A 220 8.61 0.64 12.15
N VAL A 221 7.80 1.29 11.32
CA VAL A 221 7.98 1.31 9.85
C VAL A 221 8.91 2.41 9.35
N GLY A 222 9.36 3.31 10.23
CA GLY A 222 10.28 4.42 9.90
C GLY A 222 9.61 5.56 9.13
N LEU A 223 8.36 5.88 9.46
CA LEU A 223 7.65 7.09 9.03
C LEU A 223 7.72 8.17 10.11
N GLU A 224 8.11 9.38 9.73
CA GLU A 224 8.20 10.53 10.64
C GLU A 224 6.84 11.22 10.81
N ASP A 225 5.99 11.17 9.77
CA ASP A 225 4.72 11.86 9.73
C ASP A 225 3.55 10.89 9.67
N PHE A 226 2.55 11.14 10.49
CA PHE A 226 1.29 10.42 10.49
C PHE A 226 0.15 11.33 10.95
N TYR A 227 -1.05 10.99 10.51
CA TYR A 227 -2.30 11.58 11.00
C TYR A 227 -3.19 10.45 11.49
N ALA A 228 -3.63 10.56 12.75
CA ALA A 228 -4.44 9.58 13.44
C ALA A 228 -5.86 10.10 13.66
N GLU A 229 -6.77 9.22 14.09
CA GLU A 229 -8.16 9.53 14.43
C GLU A 229 -8.95 10.19 13.29
N LEU A 230 -8.55 9.89 12.04
CA LEU A 230 -9.16 10.47 10.85
C LEU A 230 -10.46 9.75 10.46
N MET A 231 -11.50 10.54 10.20
CA MET A 231 -12.66 10.08 9.45
C MET A 231 -12.36 10.09 7.94
N PRO A 232 -13.17 9.42 7.09
CA PRO A 232 -12.96 9.41 5.65
C PRO A 232 -12.85 10.82 5.02
N GLU A 233 -13.62 11.79 5.52
CA GLU A 233 -13.56 13.19 5.07
C GLU A 233 -12.24 13.88 5.49
N ASP A 234 -11.72 13.55 6.67
CA ASP A 234 -10.46 14.10 7.16
C ASP A 234 -9.27 13.58 6.37
N LYS A 235 -9.31 12.31 5.91
CA LYS A 235 -8.31 11.79 4.97
C LYS A 235 -8.27 12.60 3.68
N VAL A 236 -9.43 13.00 3.14
CA VAL A 236 -9.51 13.86 1.95
C VAL A 236 -8.90 15.23 2.23
N ASN A 237 -9.23 15.84 3.37
CA ASN A 237 -8.68 17.14 3.77
C ASN A 237 -7.16 17.10 3.94
N ALA A 238 -6.61 16.04 4.53
CA ALA A 238 -5.17 15.84 4.67
C ALA A 238 -4.47 15.76 3.30
N ILE A 239 -5.07 15.06 2.33
CA ILE A 239 -4.55 15.00 0.96
C ILE A 239 -4.57 16.38 0.29
N GLU A 240 -5.65 17.15 0.43
CA GLU A 240 -5.74 18.50 -0.11
C GLU A 240 -4.74 19.46 0.54
N GLU A 241 -4.43 19.28 1.82
CA GLU A 241 -3.37 20.05 2.49
C GLU A 241 -1.98 19.71 1.95
N LEU A 242 -1.67 18.43 1.72
CA LEU A 242 -0.43 18.01 1.09
C LEU A 242 -0.27 18.57 -0.33
N LYS A 243 -1.37 18.66 -1.09
CA LYS A 243 -1.37 19.24 -2.45
C LYS A 243 -1.06 20.74 -2.48
N LYS A 244 -1.24 21.46 -1.38
CA LYS A 244 -0.86 22.89 -1.29
C LYS A 244 0.66 23.08 -1.22
N THR A 245 1.38 22.12 -0.65
CA THR A 245 2.83 22.19 -0.40
C THR A 245 3.66 21.33 -1.35
N HIS A 246 3.05 20.30 -1.95
CA HIS A 246 3.70 19.36 -2.87
C HIS A 246 3.01 19.33 -4.23
N ALA A 247 3.79 19.28 -5.32
CA ALA A 247 3.23 19.43 -6.66
C ALA A 247 2.43 18.20 -7.12
N ILE A 248 2.88 17.01 -6.74
CA ILE A 248 2.22 15.74 -7.07
C ILE A 248 2.17 14.88 -5.81
N VAL A 249 0.95 14.55 -5.39
CA VAL A 249 0.65 13.74 -4.20
C VAL A 249 -0.05 12.46 -4.65
N ALA A 250 0.48 11.31 -4.26
CA ALA A 250 -0.20 10.02 -4.46
C ALA A 250 -0.84 9.55 -3.14
N MET A 251 -1.97 8.85 -3.24
CA MET A 251 -2.56 8.09 -2.12
C MET A 251 -2.48 6.60 -2.43
N VAL A 252 -1.93 5.82 -1.51
CA VAL A 252 -1.87 4.35 -1.58
C VAL A 252 -2.88 3.76 -0.62
N GLY A 253 -3.76 2.89 -1.10
CA GLY A 253 -4.83 2.28 -0.31
C GLY A 253 -5.28 0.92 -0.84
N ASP A 254 -6.21 0.29 -0.12
CA ASP A 254 -6.87 -0.94 -0.55
C ASP A 254 -8.03 -0.70 -1.55
N GLY A 255 -8.41 0.57 -1.73
CA GLY A 255 -9.43 1.03 -2.68
C GLY A 255 -10.88 0.84 -2.23
N VAL A 256 -11.15 0.24 -1.07
CA VAL A 256 -12.52 0.08 -0.53
C VAL A 256 -12.89 1.25 0.37
N ASN A 257 -12.04 1.54 1.35
CA ASN A 257 -12.30 2.60 2.34
C ASN A 257 -11.68 3.94 1.94
N ASP A 258 -10.64 3.91 1.10
CA ASP A 258 -9.84 5.08 0.76
C ASP A 258 -10.16 5.69 -0.60
N ALA A 259 -11.17 5.18 -1.30
CA ALA A 259 -11.55 5.67 -2.63
C ALA A 259 -11.74 7.21 -2.69
N PRO A 260 -12.39 7.88 -1.71
CA PRO A 260 -12.49 9.34 -1.70
C PRO A 260 -11.13 10.05 -1.61
N ALA A 261 -10.23 9.56 -0.74
CA ALA A 261 -8.90 10.13 -0.57
C ALA A 261 -8.00 9.88 -1.80
N MET A 262 -8.15 8.71 -2.43
CA MET A 262 -7.50 8.39 -3.69
C MET A 262 -7.95 9.33 -4.82
N ALA A 263 -9.25 9.60 -4.93
CA ALA A 263 -9.79 10.51 -5.93
C ALA A 263 -9.37 11.98 -5.72
N ALA A 264 -9.16 12.40 -4.46
CA ALA A 264 -8.67 13.75 -4.14
C ALA A 264 -7.17 13.94 -4.43
N SER A 265 -6.40 12.86 -4.44
CA SER A 265 -4.96 12.89 -4.72
C SER A 265 -4.67 13.23 -6.20
N SER A 266 -3.40 13.48 -6.54
CA SER A 266 -3.01 13.64 -7.94
C SER A 266 -3.17 12.35 -8.74
N PHE A 267 -2.98 11.21 -8.07
CA PHE A 267 -3.34 9.89 -8.57
C PHE A 267 -3.39 8.85 -7.44
N GLY A 268 -4.34 7.93 -7.51
CA GLY A 268 -4.51 6.83 -6.57
C GLY A 268 -3.73 5.58 -6.98
N ILE A 269 -3.11 4.91 -6.01
CA ILE A 269 -2.49 3.59 -6.17
C ILE A 269 -3.28 2.57 -5.32
N ALA A 270 -3.90 1.59 -5.96
CA ALA A 270 -4.53 0.47 -5.27
C ALA A 270 -3.56 -0.71 -5.12
N MET A 271 -3.64 -1.37 -3.97
CA MET A 271 -2.94 -2.63 -3.67
C MET A 271 -3.80 -3.85 -4.05
N GLY A 272 -3.15 -4.87 -4.64
CA GLY A 272 -3.65 -6.23 -4.73
C GLY A 272 -4.37 -6.65 -6.02
N ALA A 273 -4.13 -7.90 -6.45
CA ALA A 273 -4.87 -8.58 -7.52
C ALA A 273 -6.33 -8.94 -7.15
N MET A 274 -6.67 -8.87 -5.86
CA MET A 274 -7.97 -9.24 -5.28
C MET A 274 -8.74 -8.04 -4.71
N GLY A 275 -8.36 -6.81 -5.07
CA GLY A 275 -9.24 -5.66 -4.84
C GLY A 275 -10.59 -5.92 -5.50
N THR A 276 -11.68 -5.55 -4.83
CA THR A 276 -13.02 -5.59 -5.42
C THR A 276 -13.01 -4.83 -6.75
N ASP A 277 -13.92 -5.14 -7.69
CA ASP A 277 -14.01 -4.41 -8.98
C ASP A 277 -14.00 -2.88 -8.77
N ALA A 278 -14.52 -2.41 -7.63
CA ALA A 278 -14.50 -1.02 -7.19
C ALA A 278 -13.08 -0.43 -7.01
N ALA A 279 -12.13 -1.15 -6.44
CA ALA A 279 -10.74 -0.69 -6.29
C ALA A 279 -10.04 -0.57 -7.66
N PHE A 280 -10.33 -1.52 -8.56
CA PHE A 280 -9.87 -1.47 -9.94
C PHE A 280 -10.48 -0.31 -10.72
N GLU A 281 -11.74 0.05 -10.49
CA GLU A 281 -12.39 1.17 -11.16
C GLU A 281 -11.89 2.53 -10.68
N THR A 282 -11.64 2.68 -9.37
CA THR A 282 -11.30 3.96 -8.74
C THR A 282 -9.82 4.34 -8.83
N ALA A 283 -8.90 3.37 -8.87
CA ALA A 283 -7.47 3.65 -8.85
C ALA A 283 -6.89 3.96 -10.24
N ASP A 284 -5.95 4.90 -10.31
CA ASP A 284 -5.25 5.25 -11.55
C ASP A 284 -4.10 4.27 -11.87
N VAL A 285 -3.55 3.69 -10.81
CA VAL A 285 -2.46 2.72 -10.81
C VAL A 285 -2.85 1.55 -9.91
N VAL A 286 -2.59 0.33 -10.35
CA VAL A 286 -2.88 -0.89 -9.59
C VAL A 286 -1.63 -1.74 -9.48
N LEU A 287 -1.27 -2.13 -8.26
CA LEU A 287 -0.24 -3.12 -7.99
C LEU A 287 -0.89 -4.52 -8.01
N MET A 288 -0.54 -5.34 -8.99
CA MET A 288 -1.10 -6.70 -9.16
C MET A 288 -0.66 -7.67 -8.06
N THR A 289 0.26 -7.28 -7.18
CA THR A 289 0.61 -8.06 -5.99
C THR A 289 0.51 -7.17 -4.77
N ASP A 290 0.26 -7.79 -3.61
CA ASP A 290 0.24 -7.12 -2.30
C ASP A 290 1.66 -6.80 -1.80
N ASP A 291 2.48 -6.17 -2.64
CA ASP A 291 3.89 -5.91 -2.39
C ASP A 291 4.22 -4.43 -2.65
N LEU A 292 4.41 -3.67 -1.57
CA LEU A 292 4.80 -2.27 -1.62
C LEU A 292 6.20 -2.04 -2.18
N SER A 293 7.06 -3.07 -2.22
CA SER A 293 8.42 -2.97 -2.78
C SER A 293 8.41 -2.67 -4.29
N GLN A 294 7.25 -2.84 -4.96
CA GLN A 294 7.05 -2.41 -6.34
C GLN A 294 7.01 -0.88 -6.50
N LEU A 295 6.67 -0.11 -5.46
CA LEU A 295 6.59 1.35 -5.53
C LEU A 295 7.94 1.99 -5.92
N PRO A 296 9.08 1.68 -5.24
CA PRO A 296 10.39 2.16 -5.68
C PRO A 296 10.70 1.84 -7.14
N TRP A 297 10.39 0.61 -7.59
CA TRP A 297 10.62 0.21 -8.98
C TRP A 297 9.79 1.06 -9.95
N MET A 298 8.50 1.24 -9.65
CA MET A 298 7.56 2.02 -10.44
C MET A 298 8.02 3.48 -10.57
N ILE A 299 8.39 4.12 -9.46
CA ILE A 299 8.87 5.51 -9.43
C ILE A 299 10.13 5.64 -10.29
N ARG A 300 11.08 4.71 -10.13
CA ARG A 300 12.33 4.69 -10.92
C ARG A 300 12.06 4.52 -12.42
N HIS A 301 11.13 3.63 -12.77
CA HIS A 301 10.74 3.37 -14.16
C HIS A 301 10.05 4.57 -14.81
N ALA A 302 9.14 5.22 -14.09
CA ALA A 302 8.46 6.44 -14.55
C ALA A 302 9.46 7.59 -14.76
N ARG A 303 10.36 7.83 -13.80
CA ARG A 303 11.41 8.86 -13.90
C ARG A 303 12.36 8.60 -15.07
N ARG A 304 12.78 7.34 -15.25
CA ARG A 304 13.61 6.94 -16.41
C ARG A 304 12.87 7.16 -17.73
N THR A 305 11.57 6.90 -17.78
CA THR A 305 10.75 7.16 -18.96
C THR A 305 10.73 8.65 -19.30
N LEU A 306 10.51 9.52 -18.30
CA LEU A 306 10.54 10.98 -18.51
C LEU A 306 11.93 11.47 -18.96
N GLN A 307 13.01 10.87 -18.46
CA GLN A 307 14.37 11.18 -18.92
C GLN A 307 14.56 10.81 -20.40
N ILE A 308 14.10 9.64 -20.82
CA ILE A 308 14.17 9.20 -22.23
C ILE A 308 13.34 10.11 -23.13
N ILE A 309 12.13 10.50 -22.70
CA ILE A 309 11.30 11.45 -23.44
C ILE A 309 12.03 12.79 -23.59
N LYS A 310 12.59 13.34 -22.51
CA LYS A 310 13.38 14.59 -22.56
C LYS A 310 14.60 14.47 -23.49
N GLN A 311 15.31 13.34 -23.46
CA GLN A 311 16.43 13.07 -24.36
C GLN A 311 16.00 13.05 -25.82
N ASN A 312 14.91 12.35 -26.14
CA ASN A 312 14.40 12.26 -27.50
C ASN A 312 13.89 13.62 -28.02
N ILE A 313 13.23 14.40 -27.17
CA ILE A 313 12.80 15.77 -27.50
C ILE A 313 14.02 16.65 -27.78
N GLY A 314 15.01 16.65 -26.88
CA GLY A 314 16.24 17.43 -27.03
C GLY A 314 17.02 17.03 -28.29
N PHE A 315 17.14 15.74 -28.57
CA PHE A 315 17.79 15.21 -29.77
C PHE A 315 17.05 15.63 -31.05
N SER A 316 15.72 15.49 -31.07
CA SER A 316 14.89 15.86 -32.23
C SER A 316 14.97 17.36 -32.53
N LEU A 317 14.92 18.21 -31.48
CA LEU A 317 15.08 19.66 -31.63
C LEU A 317 16.50 20.04 -32.04
N GLY A 318 17.52 19.35 -31.52
CA GLY A 318 18.92 19.58 -31.88
C GLY A 318 19.20 19.30 -33.35
N ILE A 319 18.71 18.17 -33.88
CA ILE A 319 18.83 17.85 -35.32
C ILE A 319 18.14 18.92 -36.17
N LYS A 320 16.93 19.33 -35.79
CA LYS A 320 16.22 20.38 -36.53
C LYS A 320 16.95 21.71 -36.54
N ALA A 321 17.45 22.16 -35.40
CA ALA A 321 18.20 23.40 -35.30
C ALA A 321 19.43 23.35 -36.22
N LEU A 322 20.18 22.24 -36.20
CA LEU A 322 21.33 22.01 -37.07
C LEU A 322 20.95 22.12 -38.56
N PHE A 323 19.89 21.43 -38.99
CA PHE A 323 19.47 21.44 -40.40
C PHE A 323 18.90 22.79 -40.85
N ILE A 324 18.22 23.52 -39.96
CA ILE A 324 17.78 24.90 -40.23
C ILE A 324 19.00 25.80 -40.44
N THR A 325 20.02 25.72 -39.58
CA THR A 325 21.26 26.49 -39.75
C THR A 325 21.98 26.13 -41.05
N LEU A 326 22.09 24.85 -41.40
CA LEU A 326 22.70 24.41 -42.66
C LEU A 326 21.92 24.89 -43.89
N ALA A 327 20.59 24.96 -43.80
CA ALA A 327 19.75 25.50 -44.86
C ALA A 327 19.95 27.01 -45.06
N LEU A 328 20.13 27.77 -43.98
CA LEU A 328 20.43 29.20 -44.05
C LEU A 328 21.79 29.50 -44.69
N VAL A 329 22.78 28.63 -44.49
CA VAL A 329 24.12 28.72 -45.12
C VAL A 329 24.12 28.19 -46.57
N GLY A 330 22.99 27.65 -47.04
CA GLY A 330 22.85 27.13 -48.41
C GLY A 330 23.47 25.74 -48.62
N LEU A 331 23.83 25.04 -47.55
CA LEU A 331 24.47 23.71 -47.60
C LEU A 331 23.47 22.56 -47.47
N ALA A 332 22.23 22.81 -47.03
CA ALA A 332 21.23 21.75 -46.88
C ALA A 332 20.42 21.50 -48.16
N THR A 333 20.35 20.24 -48.58
CA THR A 333 19.46 19.76 -49.65
C THR A 333 18.21 19.12 -49.05
N LEU A 334 17.14 19.03 -49.84
CA LEU A 334 15.88 18.40 -49.43
C LEU A 334 16.07 16.92 -49.03
N TRP A 335 16.92 16.18 -49.76
CA TRP A 335 17.15 14.76 -49.47
C TRP A 335 17.85 14.57 -48.11
N MET A 336 18.81 15.43 -47.75
CA MET A 336 19.53 15.34 -46.48
C MET A 336 18.59 15.60 -45.30
N ALA A 337 17.68 16.56 -45.45
CA ALA A 337 16.65 16.85 -44.46
C ALA A 337 15.73 15.65 -44.21
N ILE A 338 15.26 15.00 -45.28
CA ILE A 338 14.37 13.82 -45.18
C ILE A 338 15.12 12.63 -44.56
N ALA A 339 16.35 12.38 -45.00
CA ALA A 339 17.18 11.30 -44.45
C ALA A 339 17.47 11.50 -42.95
N ALA A 340 17.76 12.74 -42.54
CA ALA A 340 18.01 13.06 -41.14
C ALA A 340 16.76 12.94 -40.27
N ASP A 341 15.59 13.42 -40.70
CA ASP A 341 14.35 13.32 -39.93
C ASP A 341 13.87 11.86 -39.81
N THR A 342 14.02 11.07 -40.88
CA THR A 342 13.71 9.63 -40.86
C THR A 342 14.69 8.87 -39.95
N GLY A 343 15.99 9.16 -40.05
CA GLY A 343 17.01 8.57 -39.19
C GLY A 343 16.81 8.95 -37.72
N ALA A 344 16.50 10.21 -37.45
CA ALA A 344 16.16 10.69 -36.11
C ALA A 344 14.94 9.96 -35.56
N SER A 345 13.90 9.78 -36.37
CA SER A 345 12.69 9.03 -36.01
C SER A 345 13.00 7.59 -35.62
N LEU A 346 13.87 6.89 -36.36
CA LEU A 346 14.32 5.54 -35.99
C LEU A 346 15.07 5.54 -34.65
N ILE A 347 15.99 6.48 -34.44
CA ILE A 347 16.78 6.57 -33.21
C ILE A 347 15.89 6.80 -31.99
N VAL A 348 14.93 7.74 -32.06
CA VAL A 348 14.02 8.00 -30.93
C VAL A 348 13.10 6.83 -30.64
N VAL A 349 12.65 6.10 -31.68
CA VAL A 349 11.85 4.88 -31.54
C VAL A 349 12.66 3.79 -30.85
N PHE A 350 13.89 3.51 -31.31
CA PHE A 350 14.76 2.53 -30.66
C PHE A 350 15.10 2.89 -29.22
N ASN A 351 15.30 4.19 -28.93
CA ASN A 351 15.54 4.65 -27.57
C ASN A 351 14.30 4.48 -26.68
N GLY A 352 13.10 4.75 -27.19
CA GLY A 352 11.82 4.48 -26.50
C GLY A 352 11.62 2.98 -26.21
N LEU A 353 11.89 2.12 -27.20
CA LEU A 353 11.80 0.66 -27.05
C LEU A 353 12.80 0.10 -26.02
N ARG A 354 13.87 0.83 -25.67
CA ARG A 354 14.80 0.45 -24.59
C ARG A 354 14.10 0.32 -23.22
N LEU A 355 12.93 0.95 -23.05
CA LEU A 355 12.11 0.83 -21.85
C LEU A 355 11.49 -0.57 -21.70
N LEU A 356 11.32 -1.32 -22.80
CA LEU A 356 10.82 -2.70 -22.77
C LEU A 356 11.85 -3.70 -22.23
N LYS A 357 13.14 -3.37 -22.31
CA LYS A 357 14.20 -4.25 -21.82
C LYS A 357 14.23 -4.20 -20.30
N ARG A 358 13.78 -5.28 -19.67
CA ARG A 358 13.95 -5.54 -18.24
C ARG A 358 15.44 -5.46 -17.92
N LYS A 359 15.88 -4.39 -17.27
CA LYS A 359 17.14 -4.47 -16.51
C LYS A 359 16.78 -5.35 -15.32
N SER A 360 17.29 -6.58 -15.29
CA SER A 360 17.25 -7.39 -14.07
C SER A 360 17.88 -6.54 -12.97
N SER A 361 17.10 -6.09 -11.99
CA SER A 361 17.69 -5.61 -10.75
C SER A 361 18.33 -6.83 -10.11
N LYS A 362 19.64 -6.78 -9.90
CA LYS A 362 20.22 -7.45 -8.76
C LYS A 362 19.84 -6.65 -7.52
#